data_AF-A0A1G0WCI2-F1
#
_entry.id   AF-A0A1G0WCI2-F1
#
_cell.length_a   1.000
_cell.length_b   1.000
_cell.length_c   1.000
_cell.angle_alpha   90.00
_cell.angle_beta   90.00
_cell.angle_gamma   90.00
#
_symmetry.space_group_name_H-M   'P 1'
#
loop_
_entity.id
_entity.type
_entity.pdbx_description
1 polymer ?
#
loop_
_entity_poly.entity_id
_entity_poly.type
_entity_poly.pdbx_seq_one_letter_code
_entity_poly.pdbx_strand_id
1 'polypeptide(L)'
;MATILAIESSGSTCGVGLIIDGLYKQEYSIEIGNIHDMMLAEFVRKIMSQNNLQNISSIDAVAVSAGPGSFTGIRIGASIAKALCYGNEPKFIAVQTLKAIAKAFIDLNLQINYEYIVPVLASVNNTAFFTKFDKNLNEKSEIELIDLTNLTMKITSNDVLCGNANAILEMLKNDNCSINFYPIALSPKHIAILAAEMYEQGLFTNPEEFKPIYALDFVPKIKLPKLIYENKKIQDSK
;
A
#
# COMPACT_ATOMS: atom_id res chain seq x y z
N MET A 1 -9.54 -18.01 17.44
CA MET A 1 -8.53 -17.31 16.61
C MET A 1 -9.23 -16.87 15.34
N ALA A 2 -8.82 -15.78 14.71
CA ALA A 2 -9.64 -15.08 13.71
C ALA A 2 -9.42 -15.58 12.27
N THR A 3 -10.47 -15.49 11.45
CA THR A 3 -10.43 -15.59 9.98
C THR A 3 -10.48 -14.19 9.37
N ILE A 4 -9.45 -13.81 8.61
CA ILE A 4 -9.28 -12.43 8.11
C ILE A 4 -9.04 -12.42 6.60
N LEU A 5 -9.78 -11.59 5.87
CA LEU A 5 -9.49 -11.26 4.48
C LEU A 5 -8.69 -9.96 4.41
N ALA A 6 -7.54 -9.96 3.74
CA ALA A 6 -6.68 -8.79 3.63
C ALA A 6 -6.58 -8.29 2.18
N ILE A 7 -6.97 -7.05 1.94
CA ILE A 7 -7.01 -6.44 0.60
C ILE A 7 -5.79 -5.52 0.42
N GLU A 8 -5.00 -5.80 -0.61
CA GLU A 8 -3.86 -4.98 -1.03
C GLU A 8 -4.12 -4.42 -2.43
N SER A 9 -4.04 -3.11 -2.56
CA SER A 9 -4.23 -2.37 -3.81
C SER A 9 -3.53 -1.02 -3.81
N SER A 10 -2.60 -0.80 -2.89
CA SER A 10 -1.88 0.46 -2.70
C SER A 10 -0.67 0.59 -3.63
N GLY A 11 -0.12 -0.51 -4.13
CA GLY A 11 1.05 -0.52 -5.03
C GLY A 11 0.74 -1.00 -6.45
N SER A 12 1.77 -1.57 -7.10
CA SER A 12 1.63 -2.33 -8.35
C SER A 12 0.91 -3.66 -8.13
N THR A 13 1.13 -4.27 -6.96
CA THR A 13 0.43 -5.47 -6.50
C THR A 13 -1.03 -5.18 -6.18
N CYS A 14 -1.89 -6.05 -6.67
CA CYS A 14 -3.32 -6.06 -6.37
C CYS A 14 -3.72 -7.46 -5.96
N GLY A 15 -4.32 -7.62 -4.78
CA GLY A 15 -4.63 -8.96 -4.31
C GLY A 15 -5.43 -9.05 -3.02
N VAL A 16 -5.72 -10.29 -2.65
CA VAL A 16 -6.43 -10.67 -1.43
C VAL A 16 -5.65 -11.79 -0.73
N GLY A 17 -5.39 -11.62 0.56
CA GLY A 17 -4.78 -12.60 1.44
C GLY A 17 -5.81 -13.16 2.42
N LEU A 18 -5.56 -14.37 2.93
CA LEU A 18 -6.42 -15.04 3.89
C LEU A 18 -5.62 -15.50 5.12
N ILE A 19 -6.12 -15.14 6.28
CA ILE A 19 -5.80 -15.74 7.58
C ILE A 19 -6.92 -16.71 7.95
N ILE A 20 -6.59 -17.91 8.44
CA ILE A 20 -7.52 -18.82 9.11
C ILE A 20 -6.92 -19.17 10.46
N ASP A 21 -7.72 -19.06 11.52
CA ASP A 21 -7.28 -19.34 12.89
C ASP A 21 -5.99 -18.59 13.28
N GLY A 22 -5.86 -17.32 12.87
CA GLY A 22 -4.68 -16.49 13.16
C GLY A 22 -3.43 -16.82 12.32
N LEU A 23 -3.50 -17.82 11.44
CA LEU A 23 -2.37 -18.24 10.59
C LEU A 23 -2.57 -17.85 9.13
N TYR A 24 -1.49 -17.37 8.49
CA TYR A 24 -1.50 -17.09 7.06
C TYR A 24 -1.73 -18.37 6.25
N LYS A 25 -2.76 -18.35 5.39
CA LYS A 25 -3.20 -19.51 4.63
C LYS A 25 -2.82 -19.42 3.15
N GLN A 26 -3.21 -18.33 2.49
CA GLN A 26 -3.12 -18.20 1.03
C GLN A 26 -3.25 -16.73 0.62
N GLU A 27 -2.78 -16.40 -0.59
CA GLU A 27 -3.11 -15.14 -1.26
C GLU A 27 -3.38 -15.36 -2.75
N TYR A 28 -4.12 -14.43 -3.34
CA TYR A 28 -4.22 -14.19 -4.76
C TYR A 28 -3.72 -12.80 -5.06
N SER A 29 -2.77 -12.66 -5.98
CA SER A 29 -2.27 -11.35 -6.37
C SER A 29 -1.89 -11.30 -7.85
N ILE A 30 -1.96 -10.10 -8.40
CA ILE A 30 -1.48 -9.78 -9.75
C ILE A 30 -0.72 -8.46 -9.70
N GLU A 31 0.35 -8.38 -10.49
CA GLU A 31 1.14 -7.16 -10.65
C GLU A 31 0.90 -6.57 -12.04
N ILE A 32 -0.33 -6.11 -12.28
CA ILE A 32 -0.73 -5.47 -13.53
C ILE A 32 -1.52 -4.21 -13.19
N GLY A 33 -1.10 -3.07 -13.73
CA GLY A 33 -1.81 -1.80 -13.55
C GLY A 33 -3.16 -1.78 -14.27
N ASN A 34 -4.11 -1.02 -13.71
CA ASN A 34 -5.42 -0.70 -14.30
C ASN A 34 -6.43 -1.85 -14.42
N ILE A 35 -6.30 -2.95 -13.66
CA ILE A 35 -7.30 -4.04 -13.59
C ILE A 35 -7.85 -4.29 -12.18
N HIS A 36 -7.59 -3.36 -11.25
CA HIS A 36 -7.79 -3.56 -9.81
C HIS A 36 -9.25 -3.74 -9.39
N ASP A 37 -10.18 -3.04 -10.04
CA ASP A 37 -11.61 -3.05 -9.73
C ASP A 37 -12.28 -4.39 -10.05
N MET A 38 -11.97 -4.98 -11.20
CA MET A 38 -12.50 -6.30 -11.58
C MET A 38 -11.83 -7.44 -10.79
N MET A 39 -10.51 -7.36 -10.57
CA MET A 39 -9.76 -8.51 -10.06
C MET A 39 -9.91 -8.73 -8.56
N LEU A 40 -10.06 -7.68 -7.75
CA LEU A 40 -10.17 -7.83 -6.30
C LEU A 40 -11.43 -8.59 -5.88
N ALA A 41 -12.59 -8.23 -6.46
CA ALA A 41 -13.84 -8.93 -6.18
C ALA A 41 -13.76 -10.42 -6.59
N GLU A 42 -13.14 -10.70 -7.75
CA GLU A 42 -12.90 -12.07 -8.20
C GLU A 42 -11.93 -12.83 -7.28
N PHE A 43 -10.88 -12.18 -6.76
CA PHE A 43 -9.96 -12.78 -5.80
C PHE A 43 -10.62 -13.08 -4.46
N VAL A 44 -11.49 -12.20 -3.95
CA VAL A 44 -12.31 -12.48 -2.77
C VAL A 44 -13.17 -13.72 -3.00
N ARG A 45 -13.90 -13.78 -4.12
CA ARG A 45 -14.75 -14.94 -4.46
C ARG A 45 -13.94 -16.24 -4.57
N LYS A 46 -12.77 -16.18 -5.21
CA LYS A 46 -11.88 -17.35 -5.39
C LYS A 46 -11.31 -17.83 -4.06
N ILE A 47 -10.79 -16.93 -3.23
CA ILE A 47 -10.16 -17.30 -1.97
C ILE A 47 -11.18 -17.87 -0.99
N MET A 48 -12.40 -17.31 -0.95
CA MET A 48 -13.49 -17.83 -0.13
C MET A 48 -13.96 -19.21 -0.62
N SER A 49 -14.23 -19.36 -1.91
CA SER A 49 -14.73 -20.63 -2.45
C SER A 49 -13.75 -21.79 -2.28
N GLN A 50 -12.45 -21.56 -2.48
CA GLN A 50 -11.43 -22.60 -2.30
C GLN A 50 -11.20 -23.02 -0.84
N ASN A 51 -11.51 -22.15 0.11
CA ASN A 51 -11.38 -22.44 1.53
C ASN A 51 -12.73 -22.83 2.18
N ASN A 52 -13.75 -23.15 1.36
CA ASN A 52 -15.09 -23.54 1.79
C ASN A 52 -15.80 -22.48 2.66
N LEU A 53 -15.47 -21.20 2.47
CA LEU A 53 -16.09 -20.06 3.15
C LEU A 53 -17.30 -19.61 2.32
N GLN A 54 -18.49 -20.10 2.65
CA GLN A 54 -19.69 -19.90 1.82
C GLN A 54 -20.31 -18.51 1.97
N ASN A 55 -20.09 -17.85 3.10
CA ASN A 55 -20.71 -16.58 3.46
C ASN A 55 -19.70 -15.62 4.09
N ILE A 56 -19.97 -14.31 3.98
CA ILE A 56 -19.11 -13.28 4.57
C ILE A 56 -19.13 -13.31 6.09
N SER A 57 -20.21 -13.85 6.70
CA SER A 57 -20.29 -14.04 8.16
C SER A 57 -19.36 -15.12 8.73
N SER A 58 -18.66 -15.89 7.87
CA SER A 58 -17.53 -16.75 8.29
C SER A 58 -16.21 -15.99 8.42
N ILE A 59 -16.19 -14.70 8.09
CA ILE A 59 -15.02 -13.82 8.19
C ILE A 59 -15.18 -12.95 9.45
N ASP A 60 -14.17 -12.97 10.32
CA ASP A 60 -14.16 -12.17 11.55
C ASP A 60 -13.73 -10.73 11.27
N ALA A 61 -12.84 -10.52 10.29
CA ALA A 61 -12.39 -9.20 9.90
C ALA A 61 -12.00 -9.09 8.41
N VAL A 62 -12.17 -7.88 7.87
CA VAL A 62 -11.61 -7.47 6.59
C VAL A 62 -10.58 -6.38 6.84
N ALA A 63 -9.35 -6.66 6.44
CA ALA A 63 -8.24 -5.73 6.47
C ALA A 63 -8.03 -5.10 5.09
N VAL A 64 -7.58 -3.85 5.07
CA VAL A 64 -7.24 -3.15 3.83
C VAL A 64 -5.97 -2.33 4.00
N SER A 65 -5.22 -2.23 2.91
CA SER A 65 -4.12 -1.27 2.79
C SER A 65 -4.64 0.15 2.82
N ALA A 66 -4.40 0.84 3.93
CA ALA A 66 -4.92 2.16 4.19
C ALA A 66 -4.17 3.28 3.45
N GLY A 67 -3.01 2.97 2.86
CA GLY A 67 -2.12 3.95 2.26
C GLY A 67 -0.92 4.28 3.16
N PRO A 68 0.01 5.13 2.68
CA PRO A 68 -0.02 5.81 1.38
C PRO A 68 0.16 4.84 0.19
N GLY A 69 -0.16 5.30 -1.02
CA GLY A 69 -0.03 4.50 -2.24
C GLY A 69 -0.80 5.10 -3.41
N SER A 70 -1.07 4.28 -4.43
CA SER A 70 -1.88 4.62 -5.60
C SER A 70 -3.23 5.20 -5.18
N PHE A 71 -3.48 6.47 -5.50
CA PHE A 71 -4.70 7.19 -5.14
C PHE A 71 -5.97 6.44 -5.58
N THR A 72 -5.96 5.89 -6.79
CA THR A 72 -7.06 5.08 -7.30
C THR A 72 -7.13 3.74 -6.58
N GLY A 73 -5.99 3.07 -6.42
CA GLY A 73 -5.91 1.73 -5.85
C GLY A 73 -6.37 1.66 -4.39
N ILE A 74 -5.90 2.56 -3.52
CA ILE A 74 -6.31 2.59 -2.11
C ILE A 74 -7.81 2.88 -1.94
N ARG A 75 -8.41 3.65 -2.86
CA ARG A 75 -9.86 3.93 -2.85
C ARG A 75 -10.69 2.74 -3.32
N ILE A 76 -10.23 2.00 -4.34
CA ILE A 76 -10.89 0.77 -4.80
C ILE A 76 -10.87 -0.25 -3.67
N GLY A 77 -9.70 -0.53 -3.09
CA GLY A 77 -9.55 -1.49 -1.98
C GLY A 77 -10.42 -1.11 -0.79
N ALA A 78 -10.38 0.16 -0.37
CA ALA A 78 -11.22 0.68 0.70
C ALA A 78 -12.71 0.51 0.43
N SER A 79 -13.16 0.75 -0.81
CA SER A 79 -14.58 0.64 -1.17
C SER A 79 -15.06 -0.82 -1.09
N ILE A 80 -14.26 -1.76 -1.59
CA ILE A 80 -14.57 -3.20 -1.50
C ILE A 80 -14.57 -3.65 -0.03
N ALA A 81 -13.56 -3.28 0.75
CA ALA A 81 -13.48 -3.63 2.16
C ALA A 81 -14.69 -3.11 2.96
N LYS A 82 -15.09 -1.85 2.74
CA LYS A 82 -16.27 -1.27 3.37
C LYS A 82 -17.56 -1.98 2.96
N ALA A 83 -17.70 -2.34 1.68
CA ALA A 83 -18.85 -3.09 1.20
C ALA A 83 -18.95 -4.47 1.86
N LEU A 84 -17.82 -5.17 2.06
CA LEU A 84 -17.77 -6.44 2.77
C LEU A 84 -18.07 -6.31 4.27
N CYS A 85 -17.76 -5.17 4.88
CA CYS A 85 -18.08 -4.87 6.28
C CYS A 85 -19.47 -4.25 6.48
N TYR A 86 -20.23 -4.05 5.41
CA TYR A 86 -21.56 -3.43 5.50
C TYR A 86 -22.48 -4.27 6.38
N GLY A 87 -23.31 -3.61 7.20
CA GLY A 87 -24.16 -4.30 8.17
C GLY A 87 -23.44 -4.77 9.45
N ASN A 88 -22.16 -4.40 9.63
CA ASN A 88 -21.34 -4.73 10.80
C ASN A 88 -21.12 -6.24 11.02
N GLU A 89 -21.02 -7.03 9.95
CA GLU A 89 -20.67 -8.45 10.05
C GLU A 89 -19.18 -8.64 10.41
N PRO A 90 -18.20 -8.48 9.50
CA PRO A 90 -16.78 -8.50 9.85
C PRO A 90 -16.30 -7.16 10.42
N LYS A 91 -15.29 -7.21 11.29
CA LYS A 91 -14.56 -6.01 11.75
C LYS A 91 -13.74 -5.42 10.60
N PHE A 92 -13.63 -4.10 10.55
CA PHE A 92 -12.81 -3.41 9.55
C PHE A 92 -11.44 -3.03 10.16
N ILE A 93 -10.35 -3.40 9.49
CA ILE A 93 -8.97 -3.13 9.92
C ILE A 93 -8.24 -2.30 8.85
N ALA A 94 -7.84 -1.09 9.19
CA ALA A 94 -7.04 -0.24 8.32
C ALA A 94 -5.54 -0.42 8.61
N VAL A 95 -4.83 -1.08 7.70
CA VAL A 95 -3.38 -1.33 7.84
C VAL A 95 -2.60 -0.28 7.07
N GLN A 96 -1.77 0.51 7.77
CA GLN A 96 -0.89 1.48 7.12
C GLN A 96 0.14 0.76 6.22
N THR A 97 0.20 1.15 4.95
CA THR A 97 0.98 0.47 3.91
C THR A 97 2.47 0.42 4.24
N LEU A 98 3.06 1.53 4.67
CA LEU A 98 4.48 1.60 5.03
C LEU A 98 4.82 0.75 6.26
N LYS A 99 3.89 0.66 7.23
CA LYS A 99 4.04 -0.22 8.41
C LYS A 99 4.06 -1.70 8.01
N ALA A 100 3.24 -2.09 7.03
CA ALA A 100 3.25 -3.45 6.50
C ALA A 100 4.58 -3.80 5.81
N ILE A 101 5.18 -2.85 5.08
CA ILE A 101 6.52 -3.02 4.47
C ILE A 101 7.59 -3.14 5.58
N ALA A 102 7.54 -2.30 6.61
CA ALA A 102 8.48 -2.36 7.72
C ALA A 102 8.35 -3.68 8.51
N LYS A 103 7.11 -4.17 8.72
CA LYS A 103 6.85 -5.48 9.32
C LYS A 103 7.43 -6.62 8.48
N ALA A 104 7.24 -6.58 7.16
CA ALA A 104 7.81 -7.55 6.24
C ALA A 104 9.34 -7.61 6.35
N PHE A 105 10.00 -6.47 6.55
CA PHE A 105 11.44 -6.40 6.79
C PHE A 105 11.84 -7.05 8.13
N ILE A 106 11.11 -6.76 9.22
CA ILE A 106 11.35 -7.40 10.53
C ILE A 106 11.22 -8.93 10.43
N ASP A 107 10.25 -9.42 9.67
CA ASP A 107 9.98 -10.84 9.49
C ASP A 107 11.09 -11.59 8.72
N LEU A 108 12.01 -10.87 8.06
CA LEU A 108 13.24 -11.46 7.51
C LEU A 108 14.21 -11.93 8.60
N ASN A 109 14.01 -11.46 9.85
CA ASN A 109 14.79 -11.84 11.04
C ASN A 109 16.31 -11.71 10.85
N LEU A 110 16.73 -10.65 10.18
CA LEU A 110 18.13 -10.36 9.90
C LEU A 110 18.84 -9.83 11.16
N GLN A 111 20.01 -10.38 11.45
CA GLN A 111 20.85 -9.94 12.57
C GLN A 111 21.69 -8.72 12.19
N ILE A 112 21.02 -7.58 11.99
CA ILE A 112 21.65 -6.31 11.63
C ILE A 112 21.29 -5.22 12.63
N ASN A 113 22.23 -4.30 12.87
CA ASN A 113 21.98 -3.14 13.71
C ASN A 113 21.51 -1.96 12.86
N TYR A 114 20.42 -1.33 13.27
CA TYR A 114 19.89 -0.12 12.67
C TYR A 114 19.18 0.71 13.76
N GLU A 115 19.14 2.02 13.56
CA GLU A 115 18.42 2.97 14.39
C GLU A 115 16.93 2.98 14.03
N TYR A 116 16.62 3.22 12.75
CA TYR A 116 15.26 3.20 12.21
C TYR A 116 15.11 2.32 10.98
N ILE A 117 13.91 1.75 10.82
CA ILE A 117 13.44 1.11 9.60
C ILE A 117 12.77 2.19 8.75
N VAL A 118 13.22 2.34 7.51
CA VAL A 118 12.74 3.37 6.57
C VAL A 118 12.08 2.66 5.39
N PRO A 119 10.80 2.27 5.51
CA PRO A 119 10.05 1.75 4.39
C PRO A 119 9.89 2.84 3.32
N VAL A 120 10.17 2.48 2.08
CA VAL A 120 10.12 3.34 0.90
C VAL A 120 9.22 2.71 -0.16
N LEU A 121 8.10 3.36 -0.43
CA LEU A 121 7.12 2.93 -1.41
C LEU A 121 7.20 3.81 -2.65
N ALA A 122 7.54 3.22 -3.80
CA ALA A 122 7.65 3.91 -5.07
C ALA A 122 6.34 4.62 -5.44
N SER A 123 6.47 5.82 -6.01
CA SER A 123 5.38 6.63 -6.54
C SER A 123 5.74 7.15 -7.94
N VAL A 124 4.89 8.01 -8.51
CA VAL A 124 5.09 8.59 -9.85
C VAL A 124 6.25 9.59 -9.87
N ASN A 125 6.79 9.90 -11.06
CA ASN A 125 7.77 10.98 -11.27
C ASN A 125 9.03 10.88 -10.37
N ASN A 126 9.63 9.69 -10.22
CA ASN A 126 10.83 9.49 -9.40
C ASN A 126 10.66 9.90 -7.93
N THR A 127 9.45 9.81 -7.40
CA THR A 127 9.15 10.08 -5.99
C THR A 127 8.87 8.78 -5.23
N ALA A 128 9.00 8.81 -3.90
CA ALA A 128 8.58 7.72 -3.03
C ALA A 128 7.95 8.24 -1.74
N PHE A 129 6.98 7.50 -1.21
CA PHE A 129 6.50 7.70 0.14
C PHE A 129 7.45 7.03 1.12
N PHE A 130 7.74 7.69 2.24
CA PHE A 130 8.52 7.10 3.32
C PHE A 130 8.08 7.62 4.68
N THR A 131 8.48 6.90 5.72
CA THR A 131 8.45 7.32 7.11
C THR A 131 9.54 6.55 7.86
N LYS A 132 9.77 6.86 9.13
CA LYS A 132 10.70 6.14 10.01
C LYS A 132 9.93 5.37 11.07
N PHE A 133 10.30 4.11 11.28
CA PHE A 133 9.81 3.29 12.38
C PHE A 133 10.96 2.88 13.30
N ASP A 134 10.69 2.79 14.61
CA ASP A 134 11.56 2.03 15.50
C ASP A 134 11.37 0.52 15.34
N LYS A 135 12.17 -0.27 16.08
CA LYS A 135 12.13 -1.74 16.07
C LYS A 135 10.79 -2.34 16.51
N ASN A 136 9.95 -1.56 17.20
CA ASN A 136 8.62 -1.95 17.65
C ASN A 136 7.52 -1.44 16.71
N LEU A 137 7.87 -0.93 15.53
CA LEU A 137 6.96 -0.34 14.56
C LEU A 137 6.17 0.87 15.08
N ASN A 138 6.76 1.65 16.00
CA ASN A 138 6.24 2.98 16.32
C ASN A 138 6.78 4.00 15.31
N GLU A 139 5.90 4.85 14.79
CA GLU A 139 6.26 5.94 13.88
C GLU A 139 7.15 6.97 14.59
N LYS A 140 8.22 7.39 13.92
CA LYS A 140 9.23 8.36 14.38
C LYS A 140 9.36 9.58 13.49
N SER A 141 8.66 9.57 12.36
CA SER A 141 8.48 10.73 11.49
C SER A 141 7.08 10.72 10.91
N GLU A 142 6.65 11.83 10.33
CA GLU A 142 5.45 11.86 9.50
C GLU A 142 5.68 11.11 8.19
N ILE A 143 4.59 10.75 7.52
CA ILE A 143 4.64 10.20 6.17
C ILE A 143 4.88 11.34 5.19
N GLU A 144 5.96 11.27 4.43
CA GLU A 144 6.33 12.27 3.43
C GLU A 144 6.39 11.64 2.03
N LEU A 145 6.02 12.41 1.00
CA LEU A 145 6.36 12.13 -0.39
C LEU A 145 7.62 12.92 -0.75
N ILE A 146 8.66 12.23 -1.21
CA ILE A 146 9.94 12.87 -1.53
C ILE A 146 10.42 12.49 -2.92
N ASP A 147 11.07 13.42 -3.62
CA ASP A 147 11.90 13.07 -4.78
C ASP A 147 13.04 12.19 -4.30
N LEU A 148 13.23 11.04 -4.95
CA LEU A 148 14.25 10.07 -4.53
C LEU A 148 15.61 10.73 -4.38
N THR A 149 16.00 11.67 -5.25
CA THR A 149 17.28 12.38 -5.18
C THR A 149 17.52 13.15 -3.88
N ASN A 150 16.48 13.45 -3.11
CA ASN A 150 16.57 14.16 -1.83
C ASN A 150 16.45 13.22 -0.62
N LEU A 151 16.24 11.92 -0.83
CA LEU A 151 16.03 10.96 0.26
C LEU A 151 17.25 10.86 1.18
N THR A 152 18.47 10.98 0.64
CA THR A 152 19.72 10.97 1.41
C THR A 152 19.82 12.08 2.44
N MET A 153 19.05 13.18 2.29
CA MET A 153 18.98 14.26 3.28
C MET A 153 18.11 13.92 4.50
N LYS A 154 17.27 12.88 4.41
CA LYS A 154 16.31 12.48 5.44
C LYS A 154 16.72 11.23 6.20
N ILE A 155 17.74 10.53 5.74
CA ILE A 155 18.22 9.25 6.30
C ILE A 155 19.66 9.39 6.81
N THR A 156 20.06 8.45 7.67
CA THR A 156 21.42 8.38 8.20
C THR A 156 22.06 7.03 7.90
N SER A 157 23.38 6.91 8.06
CA SER A 157 24.10 5.63 7.91
C SER A 157 23.67 4.55 8.91
N ASN A 158 22.95 4.91 9.96
CA ASN A 158 22.41 3.96 10.94
C ASN A 158 21.01 3.47 10.56
N ASP A 159 20.36 4.07 9.55
CA ASP A 159 19.04 3.64 9.10
C ASP A 159 19.15 2.42 8.19
N VAL A 160 18.04 1.69 8.05
CA VAL A 160 17.89 0.64 7.04
C VAL A 160 16.71 0.95 6.14
N LEU A 161 16.89 0.85 4.82
CA LEU A 161 15.81 1.08 3.86
C LEU A 161 15.21 -0.25 3.41
N CYS A 162 13.90 -0.28 3.20
CA CYS A 162 13.21 -1.45 2.67
C CYS A 162 12.00 -1.07 1.81
N GLY A 163 11.62 -1.88 0.82
CA GLY A 163 10.43 -1.62 0.02
C GLY A 163 10.67 -1.82 -1.47
N ASN A 164 9.82 -1.23 -2.31
CA ASN A 164 9.80 -1.51 -3.76
C ASN A 164 10.39 -0.38 -4.62
N ALA A 165 10.89 0.69 -4.01
CA ALA A 165 11.53 1.81 -4.73
C ALA A 165 12.96 1.47 -5.16
N ASN A 166 13.11 0.47 -6.05
CA ASN A 166 14.42 -0.05 -6.49
C ASN A 166 15.33 1.00 -7.14
N ALA A 167 14.77 2.10 -7.68
CA ALA A 167 15.53 3.23 -8.22
C ALA A 167 16.46 3.88 -7.17
N ILE A 168 16.18 3.70 -5.88
CA ILE A 168 17.04 4.14 -4.77
C ILE A 168 18.45 3.53 -4.86
N LEU A 169 18.60 2.32 -5.39
CA LEU A 169 19.90 1.65 -5.48
C LEU A 169 20.91 2.41 -6.35
N GLU A 170 20.46 3.04 -7.43
CA GLU A 170 21.33 3.86 -8.29
C GLU A 170 21.71 5.17 -7.60
N MET A 171 20.74 5.80 -6.92
CA MET A 171 20.97 7.01 -6.14
C MET A 171 21.97 6.78 -4.99
N LEU A 172 21.79 5.72 -4.19
CA LEU A 172 22.70 5.41 -3.06
C LEU A 172 24.14 5.22 -3.53
N LYS A 173 24.34 4.61 -4.72
CA LYS A 173 25.66 4.48 -5.33
C LYS A 173 26.27 5.82 -5.73
N ASN A 174 25.48 6.70 -6.34
CA ASN A 174 25.95 8.01 -6.80
C ASN A 174 26.35 8.92 -5.64
N ASP A 175 25.62 8.85 -4.52
CA ASP A 175 25.86 9.68 -3.33
C ASP A 175 26.94 9.11 -2.41
N ASN A 176 27.60 8.00 -2.77
CA ASN A 176 28.51 7.23 -1.90
C ASN A 176 27.90 6.92 -0.52
N CYS A 177 26.58 6.71 -0.48
CA CYS A 177 25.84 6.50 0.75
C CYS A 177 25.88 5.01 1.13
N SER A 178 26.60 4.68 2.20
CA SER A 178 26.72 3.30 2.69
C SER A 178 25.51 2.90 3.55
N ILE A 179 24.34 2.78 2.92
CA ILE A 179 23.11 2.31 3.55
C ILE A 179 22.59 1.06 2.83
N ASN A 180 22.13 0.08 3.61
CA ASN A 180 21.53 -1.13 3.07
C ASN A 180 20.09 -0.87 2.62
N PHE A 181 19.77 -1.32 1.40
CA PHE A 181 18.41 -1.37 0.88
C PHE A 181 17.97 -2.82 0.71
N TYR A 182 16.82 -3.16 1.30
CA TYR A 182 16.21 -4.50 1.22
C TYR A 182 14.96 -4.44 0.34
N PRO A 183 15.00 -4.98 -0.89
CA PRO A 183 13.84 -5.01 -1.76
C PRO A 183 12.70 -5.83 -1.14
N ILE A 184 11.54 -5.22 -1.00
CA ILE A 184 10.31 -5.86 -0.51
C ILE A 184 9.18 -5.48 -1.45
N ALA A 185 8.67 -6.46 -2.17
CA ALA A 185 7.43 -6.34 -2.92
C ALA A 185 6.26 -6.50 -1.95
N LEU A 186 5.49 -5.43 -1.78
CA LEU A 186 4.30 -5.48 -0.94
C LEU A 186 3.27 -6.46 -1.52
N SER A 187 2.62 -7.21 -0.64
CA SER A 187 1.65 -8.25 -1.00
C SER A 187 0.56 -8.37 0.06
N PRO A 188 -0.60 -8.95 -0.29
CA PRO A 188 -1.69 -9.15 0.67
C PRO A 188 -1.27 -9.90 1.94
N LYS A 189 -0.31 -10.83 1.87
CA LYS A 189 0.27 -11.50 3.04
C LYS A 189 0.74 -10.54 4.12
N HIS A 190 1.45 -9.47 3.74
CA HIS A 190 2.01 -8.52 4.70
C HIS A 190 0.91 -7.73 5.43
N ILE A 191 -0.16 -7.39 4.71
CA ILE A 191 -1.36 -6.79 5.29
C ILE A 191 -2.07 -7.78 6.22
N ALA A 192 -2.19 -9.04 5.80
CA ALA A 192 -2.87 -10.09 6.54
C ALA A 192 -2.19 -10.39 7.89
N ILE A 193 -0.86 -10.49 7.91
CA ILE A 193 -0.09 -10.76 9.12
C ILE A 193 -0.25 -9.62 10.12
N LEU A 194 -0.06 -8.37 9.67
CA LEU A 194 -0.19 -7.21 10.55
C LEU A 194 -1.64 -7.03 11.03
N ALA A 195 -2.63 -7.36 10.19
CA ALA A 195 -4.03 -7.35 10.59
C ALA A 195 -4.37 -8.41 11.65
N ALA A 196 -3.74 -9.59 11.62
CA ALA A 196 -3.93 -10.60 12.66
C ALA A 196 -3.44 -10.08 14.02
N GLU A 197 -2.27 -9.43 14.07
CA GLU A 197 -1.75 -8.80 15.29
C GLU A 197 -2.68 -7.68 15.79
N MET A 198 -3.17 -6.83 14.87
CA MET A 198 -4.13 -5.77 15.20
C MET A 198 -5.46 -6.32 15.73
N TYR A 199 -5.94 -7.43 15.17
CA TYR A 199 -7.17 -8.09 15.61
C TYR A 199 -7.04 -8.60 17.05
N GLU A 200 -5.92 -9.24 17.39
CA GLU A 200 -5.65 -9.72 18.75
C GLU A 200 -5.59 -8.56 19.76
N GLN A 201 -5.13 -7.39 19.32
CA GLN A 201 -5.08 -6.17 20.13
C GLN A 201 -6.43 -5.41 20.19
N GLY A 202 -7.46 -5.87 19.47
CA GLY A 202 -8.75 -5.19 19.37
C GLY A 202 -8.69 -3.86 18.61
N LEU A 203 -7.69 -3.66 17.75
CA LEU A 203 -7.49 -2.45 16.97
C LEU A 203 -8.32 -2.49 15.69
N PHE A 204 -9.55 -1.98 15.79
CA PHE A 204 -10.49 -1.88 14.68
C PHE A 204 -10.72 -0.42 14.29
N THR A 205 -11.10 -0.21 13.04
CA THR A 205 -11.45 1.13 12.51
C THR A 205 -12.93 1.16 12.15
N ASN A 206 -13.63 2.25 12.47
CA ASN A 206 -15.00 2.45 11.99
C ASN A 206 -14.98 2.62 10.46
N PRO A 207 -15.63 1.74 9.67
CA PRO A 207 -15.63 1.85 8.21
C PRO A 207 -16.27 3.15 7.69
N GLU A 208 -17.21 3.75 8.42
CA GLU A 208 -17.85 5.02 8.03
C GLU A 208 -16.89 6.21 8.16
N GLU A 209 -16.06 6.21 9.21
CA GLU A 209 -15.09 7.27 9.48
C GLU A 209 -13.77 7.08 8.72
N PHE A 210 -13.47 5.84 8.30
CA PHE A 210 -12.21 5.52 7.64
C PHE A 210 -12.01 6.35 6.36
N LYS A 211 -10.86 7.01 6.28
CA LYS A 211 -10.34 7.68 5.09
C LYS A 211 -8.96 7.12 4.78
N PRO A 212 -8.64 6.82 3.51
CA PRO A 212 -7.28 6.45 3.13
C PRO A 212 -6.28 7.54 3.53
N ILE A 213 -5.06 7.11 3.83
CA ILE A 213 -3.92 7.96 4.14
C ILE A 213 -3.42 8.55 2.82
N TYR A 214 -3.85 9.77 2.54
CA TYR A 214 -3.36 10.56 1.42
C TYR A 214 -2.14 11.35 1.87
N ALA A 215 -0.99 11.13 1.24
CA ALA A 215 0.22 11.92 1.47
C ALA A 215 0.37 13.10 0.48
N LEU A 216 -0.65 13.33 -0.34
CA LEU A 216 -0.82 14.52 -1.16
C LEU A 216 -2.28 14.97 -1.08
N ASP A 217 -2.50 16.28 -1.04
CA ASP A 217 -3.80 16.85 -1.35
C ASP A 217 -4.14 16.55 -2.81
N PHE A 218 -5.40 16.17 -3.07
CA PHE A 218 -5.87 15.96 -4.42
C PHE A 218 -5.87 17.29 -5.19
N VAL A 219 -4.98 17.43 -6.17
CA VAL A 219 -4.98 18.55 -7.12
C VAL A 219 -5.73 18.13 -8.40
N PRO A 220 -6.90 18.71 -8.72
CA PRO A 220 -7.62 18.39 -9.95
C PRO A 220 -6.75 18.69 -11.18
N LYS A 221 -6.54 17.68 -12.05
CA LYS A 221 -5.92 17.92 -13.35
C LYS A 221 -6.92 18.65 -14.25
N ILE A 222 -6.80 19.96 -14.35
CA ILE A 222 -7.53 20.75 -15.35
C ILE A 222 -6.99 20.37 -16.73
N LYS A 223 -7.76 19.57 -17.49
CA LYS A 223 -7.51 19.42 -18.92
C LYS A 223 -7.87 20.75 -19.58
N LEU A 224 -6.87 21.51 -20.00
CA LEU A 224 -7.09 22.66 -20.88
C LEU A 224 -7.78 22.15 -22.15
N PRO A 225 -8.89 22.78 -22.60
CA PRO A 225 -9.55 22.40 -23.83
C PRO A 225 -8.55 22.56 -24.99
N LYS A 226 -8.54 21.58 -25.91
CA LYS A 226 -7.79 21.69 -27.17
C LYS A 226 -8.31 22.93 -27.90
N LEU A 227 -7.50 23.98 -28.00
CA LEU A 227 -7.75 25.09 -28.92
C LEU A 227 -7.79 24.50 -30.33
N ILE A 228 -8.99 24.41 -30.90
CA ILE A 228 -9.18 24.13 -32.33
C ILE A 228 -8.73 25.41 -33.04
N TYR A 229 -7.52 25.39 -33.62
CA TYR A 229 -7.14 26.43 -34.57
C TYR A 229 -7.99 26.25 -35.83
N GLU A 230 -9.05 27.05 -35.95
CA GLU A 230 -9.73 27.24 -37.23
C GLU A 230 -8.78 27.96 -38.19
N ASN A 231 -8.33 27.24 -39.21
CA ASN A 231 -7.64 27.82 -40.35
C ASN A 231 -8.59 28.82 -41.06
N LYS A 232 -8.50 30.10 -40.71
CA LYS A 232 -8.95 31.18 -41.59
C LYS A 232 -8.14 31.09 -42.89
N LYS A 233 -8.81 30.64 -43.95
CA LYS A 233 -8.36 30.89 -45.33
C LYS A 233 -8.20 32.40 -45.48
N ILE A 234 -6.96 32.85 -45.54
CA ILE A 234 -6.63 34.17 -46.04
C ILE A 234 -6.87 34.11 -47.55
N GLN A 235 -7.94 34.77 -47.99
CA GLN A 235 -8.03 35.29 -49.34
C GLN A 235 -6.96 36.38 -49.47
N ASP A 236 -5.89 36.09 -50.20
CA ASP A 236 -5.08 37.15 -50.79
C ASP A 236 -5.36 37.18 -52.30
N SER A 237 -6.06 38.25 -52.66
CA SER A 237 -6.15 38.81 -53.99
C SER A 237 -4.78 39.21 -54.52
N LYS A 238 -4.35 38.60 -55.62
CA LYS A 238 -3.87 39.26 -56.86
C LYS A 238 -3.61 38.23 -57.94
#